data_AF-A0A7Y4C6C3-F1
#
_entry.id   AF-A0A7Y4C6C3-F1
#
_cell.length_a   1.000
_cell.length_b   1.000
_cell.length_c   1.000
_cell.angle_alpha   90.00
_cell.angle_beta   90.00
_cell.angle_gamma   90.00
#
_symmetry.space_group_name_H-M   'P 1'
#
loop_
_entity.id
_entity.type
_entity.pdbx_description
1 polymer ?
#
loop_
_entity_poly.entity_id
_entity_poly.type
_entity_poly.pdbx_seq_one_letter_code
_entity_poly.pdbx_strand_id
1 'polypeptide(L)'
;MILTGCGTTPKQTTIVQYQDREIKPSASLLTECQRPFDSKPLTYGEAASRDQVWLCAWERCAWRIMTLRKQYGYSVNYQPLCVLEPEQTK
;
A
#
# COMPACT_ATOMS: atom_id res chain seq x y z
N MET A 1 30.21 36.90 -51.18
CA MET A 1 29.04 36.71 -50.31
C MET A 1 29.27 35.44 -49.51
N ILE A 2 29.73 35.56 -48.27
CA ILE A 2 29.68 34.48 -47.27
C ILE A 2 29.09 35.12 -46.02
N LEU A 3 27.80 34.86 -45.81
CA LEU A 3 27.05 35.11 -44.60
C LEU A 3 27.11 33.85 -43.75
N THR A 4 27.68 33.92 -42.55
CA THR A 4 27.42 33.04 -41.38
C THR A 4 28.22 33.64 -40.23
N GLY A 5 27.68 34.33 -39.23
CA GLY A 5 26.47 34.08 -38.48
C GLY A 5 26.90 33.99 -37.01
N CYS A 6 27.03 35.13 -36.32
CA CYS A 6 27.25 35.15 -34.88
C CYS A 6 25.94 34.71 -34.21
N GLY A 7 25.96 33.53 -33.60
CA GLY A 7 24.79 32.92 -32.98
C GLY A 7 25.19 32.14 -31.74
N THR A 8 25.79 32.81 -30.76
CA THR A 8 25.91 32.27 -29.40
C THR A 8 24.61 32.54 -28.66
N THR A 9 23.59 31.71 -28.90
CA THR A 9 22.52 31.54 -27.92
C THR A 9 23.14 30.82 -26.72
N PRO A 10 23.15 31.41 -25.51
CA PRO A 10 23.53 30.66 -24.34
C PRO A 10 22.49 29.55 -24.18
N LYS A 11 22.89 28.30 -24.42
CA LYS A 11 22.09 27.14 -24.02
C LYS A 11 21.87 27.26 -22.52
N GLN A 12 20.68 27.73 -22.15
CA GLN A 12 20.19 27.73 -20.78
C GLN A 12 20.26 26.28 -20.32
N THR A 13 21.30 25.97 -19.55
CA THR A 13 21.56 24.63 -19.08
C THR A 13 20.64 24.46 -17.88
N THR A 14 19.46 23.88 -18.11
CA THR A 14 18.55 23.52 -17.04
C THR A 14 19.25 22.45 -16.18
N ILE A 15 19.83 22.86 -15.07
CA ILE A 15 20.43 21.94 -14.09
C ILE A 15 19.25 21.27 -13.37
N VAL A 16 18.91 20.05 -13.78
CA VAL A 16 17.92 19.23 -13.09
C VAL A 16 18.55 18.77 -11.78
N GLN A 17 18.15 19.38 -10.66
CA GLN A 17 18.49 18.88 -9.34
C GLN A 17 17.58 17.71 -9.00
N TYR A 18 18.14 16.52 -8.92
CA TYR A 18 17.47 15.35 -8.38
C TYR A 18 17.50 15.45 -6.85
N GLN A 19 16.34 15.42 -6.22
CA GLN A 19 16.21 15.40 -4.77
C GLN A 19 15.65 14.04 -4.37
N ASP A 20 16.48 13.21 -3.74
CA ASP A 20 16.04 11.93 -3.22
C ASP A 20 15.05 12.17 -2.08
N ARG A 21 13.79 11.76 -2.28
CA ARG A 21 12.77 11.78 -1.23
C ARG A 21 12.69 10.40 -0.60
N GLU A 22 13.28 10.26 0.59
CA GLU A 22 13.13 9.05 1.38
C GLU A 22 11.74 9.01 2.03
N ILE A 23 10.79 8.29 1.42
CA ILE A 23 9.46 8.07 2.00
C ILE A 23 9.57 6.94 3.02
N LYS A 24 9.55 7.28 4.31
CA LYS A 24 9.51 6.31 5.42
C LYS A 24 8.07 6.02 5.83
N PRO A 25 7.55 4.81 5.60
CA PRO A 25 6.23 4.45 6.07
C PRO A 25 6.20 4.31 7.59
N SER A 26 5.00 4.40 8.18
CA SER A 26 4.81 4.14 9.61
C SER A 26 5.23 2.72 9.96
N ALA A 27 5.94 2.55 11.08
CA ALA A 27 6.33 1.24 11.59
C ALA A 27 5.12 0.31 11.80
N SER A 28 3.94 0.86 12.12
CA SER A 28 2.69 0.09 12.26
C SER A 28 2.25 -0.63 10.98
N LEU A 29 2.69 -0.16 9.80
CA LEU A 29 2.43 -0.81 8.52
C LEU A 29 3.44 -1.93 8.23
N LEU A 30 4.57 -1.95 8.93
CA LEU A 30 5.66 -2.92 8.77
C LEU A 30 5.61 -4.04 9.82
N THR A 31 4.68 -3.98 10.78
CA THR A 31 4.49 -5.06 11.76
C THR A 31 3.80 -6.27 11.14
N GLU A 32 4.18 -7.46 11.61
CA GLU A 32 3.54 -8.71 11.23
C GLU A 32 2.02 -8.68 11.46
N CYS A 33 1.31 -9.40 10.60
CA CYS A 33 -0.13 -9.52 10.69
C CYS A 33 -0.51 -10.58 11.73
N GLN A 34 -1.46 -10.23 12.59
CA GLN A 34 -1.95 -11.14 13.61
C GLN A 34 -2.81 -12.23 12.97
N ARG A 35 -2.56 -13.48 13.37
CA ARG A 35 -3.43 -14.60 13.03
C ARG A 35 -4.58 -14.65 14.05
N PRO A 36 -5.83 -14.79 13.61
CA PRO A 36 -6.97 -14.82 14.51
C PRO A 36 -7.06 -16.12 15.32
N PHE A 37 -6.44 -17.20 14.85
CA PHE A 37 -6.43 -18.50 15.53
C PHE A 37 -5.03 -19.13 15.44
N ASP A 38 -4.55 -19.65 16.57
CA ASP A 38 -3.25 -20.33 16.64
C ASP A 38 -3.33 -21.83 16.33
N SER A 39 -4.53 -22.41 16.41
CA SER A 39 -4.78 -23.83 16.21
C SER A 39 -5.71 -24.08 15.04
N LYS A 40 -5.53 -25.24 14.39
CA LYS A 40 -6.45 -25.73 13.37
C LYS A 40 -7.84 -25.99 13.97
N PRO A 41 -8.92 -25.79 13.21
CA PRO A 41 -10.25 -26.21 13.65
C PRO A 41 -10.30 -27.73 13.84
N LEU A 42 -11.06 -28.20 14.84
CA LEU A 42 -11.23 -29.61 15.14
C LEU A 42 -12.36 -30.24 14.31
N THR A 43 -13.30 -29.42 13.84
CA THR A 43 -14.47 -29.85 13.06
C THR A 43 -14.68 -28.99 11.82
N TYR A 44 -15.42 -29.52 10.85
CA TYR A 44 -15.81 -28.76 9.66
C TYR A 44 -16.71 -27.57 10.01
N GLY A 45 -17.66 -27.74 10.93
CA GLY A 45 -18.55 -26.64 11.36
C GLY A 45 -17.78 -25.49 12.01
N GLU A 46 -16.76 -25.83 12.81
CA GLU A 46 -15.85 -24.84 13.36
C GLU A 46 -15.04 -24.13 12.27
N ALA A 47 -14.51 -24.87 11.28
CA ALA A 47 -13.81 -24.26 10.15
C ALA A 47 -14.69 -23.25 9.42
N ALA A 48 -15.91 -23.65 9.04
CA ALA A 48 -16.88 -22.78 8.36
C ALA A 48 -17.22 -21.53 9.18
N SER A 49 -17.34 -21.66 10.52
CA SER A 49 -17.58 -20.51 11.40
C SER A 49 -16.40 -19.54 11.49
N ARG A 50 -15.17 -20.03 11.28
CA ARG A 50 -13.93 -19.25 11.36
C ARG A 50 -13.56 -18.58 10.03
N ASP A 51 -14.13 -19.01 8.91
CA ASP A 51 -13.78 -18.52 7.56
C ASP A 51 -13.94 -17.01 7.43
N GLN A 52 -15.07 -16.45 7.91
CA GLN A 52 -15.30 -15.01 7.83
C GLN A 52 -14.30 -14.22 8.69
N VAL A 53 -13.97 -14.73 9.87
CA VAL A 53 -12.98 -14.10 10.76
C VAL A 53 -11.58 -14.12 10.12
N TRP A 54 -11.21 -15.24 9.48
CA TRP A 54 -9.98 -15.36 8.73
C TRP A 54 -9.91 -14.39 7.56
N LEU A 55 -10.99 -14.31 6.75
CA LEU A 55 -11.08 -13.39 5.62
C LEU A 55 -10.86 -11.94 6.07
N CYS A 56 -11.51 -11.54 7.16
CA CYS A 56 -11.41 -10.19 7.69
C CYS A 56 -10.03 -9.88 8.30
N ALA A 57 -9.42 -10.83 9.01
CA ALA A 57 -8.05 -10.66 9.51
C ALA A 57 -7.04 -10.52 8.36
N TRP A 58 -7.20 -11.33 7.31
CA TRP A 58 -6.39 -11.25 6.09
C TRP A 58 -6.60 -9.92 5.36
N GLU A 59 -7.83 -9.45 5.24
CA GLU A 59 -8.15 -8.18 4.60
C GLU A 59 -7.57 -6.98 5.37
N ARG A 60 -7.68 -6.96 6.71
CA ARG A 60 -7.04 -5.92 7.55
C ARG A 60 -5.52 -5.89 7.34
N CYS A 61 -4.90 -7.06 7.19
CA CYS A 61 -3.48 -7.17 6.86
C CYS A 61 -3.18 -6.60 5.46
N ALA A 62 -3.95 -7.00 4.44
CA ALA A 62 -3.80 -6.51 3.08
C ALA A 62 -3.95 -4.98 2.99
N TRP A 63 -4.84 -4.39 3.79
CA TRP A 63 -5.05 -2.95 3.84
C TRP A 63 -3.78 -2.18 4.26
N ARG A 64 -2.93 -2.76 5.11
CA ARG A 64 -1.62 -2.16 5.47
C ARG A 64 -0.70 -2.07 4.26
N ILE A 65 -0.60 -3.16 3.49
CA ILE A 65 0.20 -3.22 2.24
C ILE A 65 -0.34 -2.22 1.22
N MET A 66 -1.65 -2.11 1.09
CA MET A 66 -2.26 -1.12 0.21
C MET A 66 -1.93 0.32 0.63
N THR A 67 -1.95 0.58 1.93
CA THR A 67 -1.61 1.91 2.48
C THR A 67 -0.15 2.24 2.22
N LEU A 68 0.76 1.27 2.36
CA LEU A 68 2.16 1.42 1.96
C LEU A 68 2.28 1.76 0.47
N ARG A 69 1.59 1.03 -0.40
CA ARG A 69 1.60 1.30 -1.84
C ARG A 69 1.12 2.72 -2.17
N LYS A 70 0.06 3.20 -1.53
CA LYS A 70 -0.41 4.59 -1.68
C LYS A 70 0.66 5.60 -1.26
N GLN A 71 1.39 5.35 -0.17
CA GLN A 71 2.46 6.24 0.29
C GLN A 71 3.60 6.35 -0.73
N TYR A 72 3.89 5.29 -1.47
CA TYR A 72 4.87 5.30 -2.57
C TYR A 72 4.29 5.78 -3.93
N GLY A 73 3.06 6.29 -3.95
CA GLY A 73 2.44 6.87 -5.16
C GLY A 73 1.81 5.85 -6.11
N TYR A 74 1.64 4.59 -5.71
CA TYR A 74 0.95 3.59 -6.52
C TYR A 74 -0.57 3.72 -6.38
N SER A 75 -1.28 3.56 -7.51
CA SER A 75 -2.74 3.45 -7.50
C SER A 75 -3.17 2.13 -6.85
N VAL A 76 -4.26 2.18 -6.09
CA VAL A 76 -4.80 0.99 -5.43
C VAL A 76 -6.32 0.98 -5.56
N ASN A 77 -6.82 -0.01 -6.28
CA ASN A 77 -8.24 -0.31 -6.41
C ASN A 77 -8.52 -1.57 -5.58
N TYR A 78 -9.31 -1.43 -4.53
CA TYR A 78 -9.66 -2.53 -3.66
C TYR A 78 -11.10 -2.40 -3.21
N GLN A 79 -11.80 -3.52 -3.20
CA GLN A 79 -13.14 -3.64 -2.68
C GLN A 79 -13.11 -4.57 -1.48
N PRO A 80 -13.72 -4.18 -0.35
CA PRO A 80 -13.75 -5.03 0.82
C PRO A 80 -14.57 -6.28 0.57
N LEU A 81 -14.06 -7.43 1.01
CA LEU A 81 -14.72 -8.74 0.90
C LEU A 81 -15.31 -9.17 2.24
N CYS A 82 -14.66 -8.74 3.31
CA CYS A 82 -15.07 -8.87 4.68
C CYS A 82 -16.38 -8.12 4.93
N VAL A 83 -17.37 -8.85 5.42
CA VAL A 83 -18.57 -8.29 6.03
C VAL A 83 -18.57 -8.77 7.48
N LEU A 84 -17.92 -8.01 8.36
CA LEU A 84 -18.22 -8.12 9.78
C LEU A 84 -19.33 -7.12 10.05
N GLU A 85 -20.44 -7.58 10.59
CA GLU A 85 -21.37 -6.67 11.26
C GLU A 85 -20.55 -5.83 12.24
N PRO A 86 -20.82 -4.51 12.33
CA PRO A 86 -20.12 -3.68 13.30
C PRO A 86 -20.28 -4.33 14.67
N GLU A 87 -19.16 -4.50 15.39
CA GLU A 87 -19.19 -4.82 16.81
C GLU A 87 -20.26 -3.94 17.44
N GLN A 88 -21.29 -4.58 17.99
CA GLN A 88 -22.25 -3.91 18.84
C GLN A 88 -21.45 -3.42 20.04
N THR A 89 -20.97 -2.18 19.96
CA THR A 89 -20.41 -1.44 21.07
C THR A 89 -21.46 -1.39 22.17
N LYS A 90 -21.35 -2.25 23.18
CA LYS A 90 -21.96 -2.03 24.48
C LYS A 90 -21.16 -2.68 25.60
#